data_AF-A0A529HNB5-F1
#
_entry.id   AF-A0A529HNB5-F1
#
_cell.length_a   1.000
_cell.length_b   1.000
_cell.length_c   1.000
_cell.angle_alpha   90.00
_cell.angle_beta   90.00
_cell.angle_gamma   90.00
#
_symmetry.space_group_name_H-M   'P 1'
#
loop_
_entity.id
_entity.type
_entity.pdbx_description
1 polymer ?
#
loop_
_entity_poly.entity_id
_entity_poly.type
_entity_poly.pdbx_seq_one_letter_code
_entity_poly.pdbx_strand_id
1 'polypeptide(L)'
;NHGVTRHAVSPRPVAATADAVELCAAGGAAINQVCIANDLGLKVFDLALDVPTGDITEEAALDERGCAATMAFGMEAVAGGADLICLGDLGVGNSGDSLSDPLEALRRVGGREFAAIAGAILAARMQKIPVLLDGYAATATAAVLQAVSPAALDHCLLASLSPEPGQAKVAARLGLRPLLDLGVGHGEGVGAALVAGLVKAAALTSSGMAAAVKT
;
A
#
# COMPACT_ATOMS: atom_id res chain seq x y z
N ASN A 1 -1.09 0.21 13.98
CA ASN A 1 -2.19 0.24 14.97
C ASN A 1 -2.75 1.64 15.12
N HIS A 2 -4.07 1.77 15.26
CA HIS A 2 -4.77 3.06 15.28
C HIS A 2 -5.47 3.33 16.60
N GLY A 3 -5.44 4.56 17.10
CA GLY A 3 -6.10 4.93 18.37
C GLY A 3 -7.61 4.69 18.37
N VAL A 4 -8.26 4.87 17.23
CA VAL A 4 -9.71 4.72 17.04
C VAL A 4 -10.22 3.28 17.25
N THR A 5 -9.34 2.28 17.24
CA THR A 5 -9.73 0.89 17.54
C THR A 5 -10.23 0.71 18.97
N ARG A 6 -10.00 1.69 19.86
CA ARG A 6 -10.62 1.76 21.20
C ARG A 6 -12.15 1.75 21.14
N HIS A 7 -12.74 2.22 20.04
CA HIS A 7 -14.20 2.27 19.83
C HIS A 7 -14.76 1.01 19.16
N ALA A 8 -14.00 -0.08 19.09
CA ALA A 8 -14.42 -1.35 18.49
C ALA A 8 -14.94 -1.21 17.04
N VAL A 9 -14.36 -0.27 16.28
CA VAL A 9 -14.70 -0.01 14.86
C VAL A 9 -14.27 -1.12 13.91
N SER A 10 -13.73 -2.21 14.43
CA SER A 10 -13.22 -3.34 13.66
C SER A 10 -13.59 -4.68 14.27
N PRO A 11 -13.90 -5.68 13.42
CA PRO A 11 -14.12 -7.05 13.88
C PRO A 11 -12.83 -7.76 14.28
N ARG A 12 -11.65 -7.25 13.91
CA ARG A 12 -10.34 -7.84 14.23
C ARG A 12 -9.72 -7.19 15.47
N PRO A 13 -9.10 -7.97 16.38
CA PRO A 13 -8.39 -7.42 17.52
C PRO A 13 -7.13 -6.68 17.07
N VAL A 14 -6.66 -5.72 17.88
CA VAL A 14 -5.45 -4.93 17.60
C VAL A 14 -4.20 -5.82 17.47
N ALA A 15 -4.13 -6.91 18.23
CA ALA A 15 -3.03 -7.88 18.16
C ALA A 15 -2.89 -8.53 16.77
N ALA A 16 -3.97 -8.62 15.99
CA ALA A 16 -3.95 -9.25 14.67
C ALA A 16 -2.97 -8.60 13.70
N THR A 17 -2.67 -7.31 13.86
CA THR A 17 -1.65 -6.63 13.04
C THR A 17 -0.24 -7.13 13.36
N ALA A 18 0.09 -7.30 14.65
CA ALA A 18 1.39 -7.84 15.05
C ALA A 18 1.52 -9.32 14.63
N ASP A 19 0.47 -10.11 14.83
CA ASP A 19 0.44 -11.52 14.41
C ASP A 19 0.65 -11.66 12.90
N ALA A 20 0.04 -10.78 12.10
CA ALA A 20 0.20 -10.79 10.64
C ALA A 20 1.63 -10.39 10.21
N VAL A 21 2.24 -9.40 10.87
CA VAL A 21 3.63 -9.00 10.62
C VAL A 21 4.60 -10.12 11.00
N GLU A 22 4.40 -10.78 12.14
CA GLU A 22 5.19 -11.93 12.57
C GLU A 22 5.04 -13.10 11.59
N LEU A 23 3.82 -13.40 11.16
CA LEU A 23 3.56 -14.44 10.15
C LEU A 23 4.27 -14.13 8.82
N CYS A 24 4.27 -12.87 8.37
CA CYS A 24 4.99 -12.45 7.17
C CYS A 24 6.51 -12.59 7.34
N ALA A 25 7.04 -12.18 8.50
CA ALA A 25 8.47 -12.30 8.82
C ALA A 25 8.93 -13.75 8.90
N ALA A 26 8.07 -14.65 9.37
CA ALA A 26 8.30 -16.09 9.43
C ALA A 26 8.17 -16.80 8.07
N GLY A 27 7.76 -16.11 7.00
CA GLY A 27 7.56 -16.72 5.69
C GLY A 27 6.22 -17.44 5.51
N GLY A 28 5.31 -17.34 6.48
CA GLY A 28 4.08 -18.13 6.54
C GLY A 28 2.85 -17.47 5.91
N ALA A 29 2.92 -16.19 5.55
CA ALA A 29 1.76 -15.46 5.02
C ALA A 29 1.53 -15.76 3.53
N ALA A 30 0.32 -15.47 3.05
CA ALA A 30 -0.05 -15.66 1.65
C ALA A 30 0.88 -14.87 0.70
N ILE A 31 1.24 -13.64 1.09
CA ILE A 31 2.18 -12.81 0.33
C ILE A 31 3.55 -13.48 0.18
N ASN A 32 4.05 -14.18 1.20
CA ASN A 32 5.31 -14.91 1.09
C ASN A 32 5.25 -15.98 0.00
N GLN A 33 4.16 -16.75 -0.04
CA GLN A 33 3.99 -17.83 -1.00
C GLN A 33 3.92 -17.29 -2.44
N VAL A 34 3.23 -16.18 -2.64
CA VAL A 34 3.15 -15.52 -3.95
C VAL A 34 4.51 -14.93 -4.36
N CYS A 35 5.23 -14.29 -3.43
CA CYS A 35 6.57 -13.77 -3.69
C CYS A 35 7.55 -14.89 -4.06
N ILE A 36 7.52 -16.02 -3.35
CA ILE A 36 8.33 -17.21 -3.66
C ILE A 36 7.98 -17.74 -5.04
N ALA A 37 6.69 -17.91 -5.35
CA ALA A 37 6.23 -18.46 -6.62
C ALA A 37 6.63 -17.58 -7.83
N ASN A 38 6.79 -16.28 -7.64
CA ASN A 38 7.12 -15.32 -8.69
C ASN A 38 8.58 -14.84 -8.66
N ASP A 39 9.39 -15.37 -7.74
CA ASP A 39 10.78 -14.94 -7.53
C ASP A 39 10.86 -13.41 -7.35
N LEU A 40 10.17 -12.94 -6.30
CA LEU A 40 10.08 -11.54 -5.88
C LEU A 40 10.64 -11.37 -4.47
N GLY A 41 11.36 -10.27 -4.25
CA GLY A 41 11.77 -9.86 -2.90
C GLY A 41 10.59 -9.28 -2.11
N LEU A 42 10.47 -9.67 -0.84
CA LEU A 42 9.50 -9.11 0.10
C LEU A 42 10.23 -8.37 1.22
N LYS A 43 9.82 -7.13 1.48
CA LYS A 43 10.26 -6.36 2.65
C LYS A 43 9.04 -6.00 3.48
N VAL A 44 9.09 -6.33 4.78
CA VAL A 44 8.05 -6.00 5.74
C VAL A 44 8.61 -4.95 6.68
N PHE A 45 7.89 -3.85 6.86
CA PHE A 45 8.31 -2.74 7.71
C PHE A 45 7.34 -2.60 8.88
N ASP A 46 7.89 -2.68 10.10
CA ASP A 46 7.15 -2.31 11.31
C ASP A 46 7.11 -0.78 11.44
N LEU A 47 5.89 -0.23 11.50
CA LEU A 47 5.64 1.20 11.65
C LEU A 47 5.21 1.54 13.08
N ALA A 48 5.97 1.07 14.07
CA ALA A 48 5.73 1.25 15.50
C ALA A 48 4.38 0.65 15.95
N LEU A 49 4.21 -0.67 15.78
CA LEU A 49 2.98 -1.38 16.15
C LEU A 49 2.58 -1.20 17.63
N ASP A 50 3.55 -1.09 18.53
CA ASP A 50 3.32 -0.91 19.97
C ASP A 50 2.83 0.49 20.35
N VAL A 51 2.98 1.47 19.44
CA VAL A 51 2.60 2.86 19.68
C VAL A 51 1.44 3.20 18.75
N PRO A 52 0.17 3.10 19.18
CA PRO A 52 -0.96 3.45 18.33
C PRO A 52 -0.90 4.93 17.89
N THR A 53 -1.54 5.25 16.76
CA THR A 53 -1.78 6.64 16.38
C THR A 53 -2.73 7.32 17.38
N GLY A 54 -2.89 8.64 17.26
CA GLY A 54 -3.99 9.35 17.90
C GLY A 54 -5.34 8.76 17.50
N ASP A 55 -6.35 8.99 18.34
CA ASP A 55 -7.72 8.61 18.06
C ASP A 55 -8.43 9.72 17.28
N ILE A 56 -8.75 9.41 16.03
CA ILE A 56 -9.24 10.39 15.05
C ILE A 56 -10.60 10.99 15.42
N THR A 57 -11.31 10.41 16.40
CA THR A 57 -12.55 10.99 16.93
C THR A 57 -12.30 12.15 17.91
N GLU A 58 -11.08 12.25 18.45
CA GLU A 58 -10.71 13.20 19.50
C GLU A 58 -9.57 14.13 19.07
N GLU A 59 -8.62 13.62 18.28
CA GLU A 59 -7.40 14.32 17.89
C GLU A 59 -6.92 13.89 16.49
N ALA A 60 -5.78 14.42 16.03
CA ALA A 60 -5.18 13.97 14.77
C ALA A 60 -4.48 12.61 14.94
N ALA A 61 -4.52 11.75 13.92
CA ALA A 61 -3.79 10.48 13.94
C ALA A 61 -2.28 10.68 14.18
N LEU A 62 -1.67 11.67 13.53
CA LEU A 62 -0.26 12.01 13.67
C LEU A 62 -0.10 13.51 13.91
N ASP A 63 0.92 13.92 14.67
CA ASP A 63 1.39 15.31 14.64
C ASP A 63 2.15 15.58 13.33
N GLU A 64 2.44 16.85 13.04
CA GLU A 64 3.10 17.24 11.79
C GLU A 64 4.48 16.59 11.64
N ARG A 65 5.26 16.57 12.72
CA ARG A 65 6.60 15.98 12.75
C ARG A 65 6.56 14.47 12.56
N GLY A 66 5.65 13.77 13.23
CA GLY A 66 5.47 12.32 13.13
C GLY A 66 4.99 11.91 11.75
N CYS A 67 4.09 12.68 11.13
CA CYS A 67 3.67 12.45 9.75
C CYS A 67 4.85 12.60 8.78
N ALA A 68 5.57 13.71 8.84
CA ALA A 68 6.74 13.95 7.98
C ALA A 68 7.84 12.89 8.19
N ALA A 69 8.13 12.52 9.44
CA ALA A 69 9.10 11.48 9.76
C ALA A 69 8.69 10.10 9.22
N THR A 70 7.40 9.76 9.30
CA THR A 70 6.88 8.50 8.77
C THR A 70 6.88 8.47 7.24
N MET A 71 6.59 9.61 6.60
CA MET A 71 6.77 9.75 5.15
C MET A 71 8.25 9.55 4.76
N ALA A 72 9.18 10.19 5.46
CA ALA A 72 10.61 10.03 5.21
C ALA A 72 11.05 8.56 5.38
N PHE A 73 10.55 7.88 6.42
CA PHE A 73 10.78 6.44 6.59
C PHE A 73 10.24 5.62 5.41
N GLY A 74 9.05 5.95 4.91
CA GLY A 74 8.50 5.35 3.69
C GLY A 74 9.37 5.55 2.45
N MET A 75 10.05 6.69 2.33
CA MET A 75 11.00 6.96 1.24
C MET A 75 12.22 6.01 1.30
N GLU A 76 12.68 5.63 2.50
CA GLU A 76 13.79 4.68 2.65
C GLU A 76 13.46 3.27 2.14
N ALA A 77 12.17 2.91 2.06
CA ALA A 77 11.75 1.60 1.54
C ALA A 77 12.23 1.34 0.10
N VAL A 78 12.47 2.40 -0.68
CA VAL A 78 12.92 2.33 -2.08
C VAL A 78 14.43 2.48 -2.24
N ALA A 79 15.16 2.85 -1.19
CA ALA A 79 16.60 3.18 -1.26
C ALA A 79 17.50 2.00 -1.65
N GLY A 80 17.05 0.76 -1.42
CA GLY A 80 17.81 -0.45 -1.73
C GLY A 80 17.84 -0.88 -3.20
N GLY A 81 17.23 -0.09 -4.10
CA GLY A 81 17.06 -0.44 -5.51
C GLY A 81 15.89 -1.42 -5.72
N ALA A 82 14.89 -1.02 -6.50
CA ALA A 82 13.79 -1.87 -6.91
C ALA A 82 13.37 -1.50 -8.34
N ASP A 83 13.10 -2.49 -9.17
CA ASP A 83 12.60 -2.27 -10.55
C ASP A 83 11.08 -2.07 -10.58
N LEU A 84 10.38 -2.55 -9.55
CA LEU A 84 8.95 -2.44 -9.35
C LEU A 84 8.65 -2.48 -7.85
N ILE A 85 7.79 -1.59 -7.38
CA ILE A 85 7.37 -1.55 -5.97
C ILE A 85 5.91 -1.97 -5.85
N CYS A 86 5.62 -2.87 -4.92
CA CYS A 86 4.28 -3.33 -4.58
C CYS A 86 3.92 -2.77 -3.19
N LEU A 87 2.85 -1.98 -3.08
CA LEU A 87 2.43 -1.40 -1.81
C LEU A 87 1.12 -2.03 -1.35
N GLY A 88 1.15 -2.64 -0.17
CA GLY A 88 -0.02 -3.12 0.57
C GLY A 88 0.07 -2.67 2.02
N ASP A 89 -1.05 -2.73 2.74
CA ASP A 89 -1.11 -2.35 4.15
C ASP A 89 -1.74 -3.43 5.03
N LEU A 90 -1.51 -3.27 6.34
CA LEU A 90 -2.13 -4.02 7.42
C LEU A 90 -2.57 -3.04 8.50
N GLY A 91 -3.82 -2.58 8.45
CA GLY A 91 -4.35 -1.55 9.35
C GLY A 91 -5.83 -1.72 9.65
N VAL A 92 -6.27 -1.13 10.77
CA VAL A 92 -7.63 -1.28 11.31
C VAL A 92 -8.19 0.08 11.75
N GLY A 93 -9.35 0.48 11.22
CA GLY A 93 -10.15 1.60 11.75
C GLY A 93 -10.13 2.93 10.98
N ASN A 94 -9.93 2.93 9.65
CA ASN A 94 -9.65 4.17 8.90
C ASN A 94 -10.88 4.77 8.18
N SER A 95 -11.46 5.86 8.69
CA SER A 95 -12.50 6.69 8.01
C SER A 95 -12.65 8.08 8.66
N GLY A 96 -12.70 9.17 7.89
CA GLY A 96 -12.91 10.54 8.42
C GLY A 96 -13.30 11.61 7.38
N ASP A 97 -13.78 12.76 7.87
CA ASP A 97 -14.44 13.85 7.09
C ASP A 97 -13.51 14.90 6.46
N SER A 98 -14.05 15.66 5.49
CA SER A 98 -13.32 16.46 4.50
C SER A 98 -12.41 17.56 5.05
N LEU A 99 -11.14 17.50 4.67
CA LEU A 99 -10.13 18.52 4.90
C LEU A 99 -9.72 19.12 3.53
N SER A 100 -9.66 20.45 3.42
CA SER A 100 -9.36 21.15 2.16
C SER A 100 -7.90 21.04 1.74
N ASP A 101 -7.00 20.74 2.67
CA ASP A 101 -5.61 20.38 2.40
C ASP A 101 -5.47 18.84 2.40
N PRO A 102 -5.07 18.23 1.27
CA PRO A 102 -4.90 16.78 1.18
C PRO A 102 -3.89 16.20 2.17
N LEU A 103 -2.77 16.88 2.44
CA LEU A 103 -1.76 16.39 3.38
C LEU A 103 -2.23 16.50 4.83
N GLU A 104 -3.05 17.50 5.12
CA GLU A 104 -3.73 17.61 6.41
C GLU A 104 -4.75 16.48 6.59
N ALA A 105 -5.43 16.06 5.51
CA ALA A 105 -6.28 14.88 5.53
C ALA A 105 -5.50 13.61 5.89
N LEU A 106 -4.37 13.38 5.22
CA LEU A 106 -3.47 12.26 5.50
C LEU A 106 -3.04 12.23 6.97
N ARG A 107 -2.64 13.39 7.51
CA ARG A 107 -2.14 13.54 8.87
C ARG A 107 -3.24 13.33 9.93
N ARG A 108 -4.44 13.85 9.69
CA ARG A 108 -5.54 13.83 10.67
C ARG A 108 -6.31 12.52 10.70
N VAL A 109 -6.69 12.00 9.53
CA VAL A 109 -7.62 10.85 9.41
C VAL A 109 -6.98 9.62 8.77
N GLY A 110 -5.67 9.67 8.49
CA GLY A 110 -4.89 8.52 8.04
C GLY A 110 -4.25 7.75 9.19
N GLY A 111 -3.03 7.28 8.94
CA GLY A 111 -2.23 6.51 9.89
C GLY A 111 -0.78 6.41 9.42
N ARG A 112 0.04 5.68 10.18
CA ARG A 112 1.47 5.55 9.84
C ARG A 112 1.68 4.84 8.51
N GLU A 113 0.86 3.84 8.21
CA GLU A 113 0.89 3.13 6.94
C GLU A 113 0.56 4.05 5.76
N PHE A 114 -0.40 4.97 5.89
CA PHE A 114 -0.69 5.96 4.85
C PHE A 114 0.48 6.92 4.65
N ALA A 115 1.05 7.43 5.72
CA ALA A 115 2.21 8.32 5.65
C ALA A 115 3.42 7.61 5.02
N ALA A 116 3.72 6.37 5.42
CA ALA A 116 4.80 5.59 4.84
C ALA A 116 4.55 5.27 3.35
N ILE A 117 3.33 4.88 2.97
CA ILE A 117 2.96 4.64 1.57
C ILE A 117 3.10 5.93 0.74
N ALA A 118 2.70 7.08 1.29
CA ALA A 118 2.85 8.36 0.60
C ALA A 118 4.32 8.66 0.31
N GLY A 119 5.19 8.47 1.29
CA GLY A 119 6.64 8.57 1.13
C GLY A 119 7.19 7.62 0.06
N ALA A 120 6.79 6.35 0.11
CA ALA A 120 7.23 5.33 -0.85
C ALA A 120 6.82 5.67 -2.29
N ILE A 121 5.57 6.10 -2.51
CA ILE A 121 5.08 6.52 -3.84
C ILE A 121 5.89 7.71 -4.37
N LEU A 122 6.13 8.72 -3.52
CA LEU A 122 6.88 9.92 -3.91
C LEU A 122 8.34 9.59 -4.25
N ALA A 123 9.01 8.79 -3.42
CA ALA A 123 10.38 8.39 -3.67
C ALA A 123 10.50 7.50 -4.92
N ALA A 124 9.57 6.57 -5.13
CA ALA A 124 9.50 5.77 -6.36
C ALA A 124 9.37 6.67 -7.61
N ARG A 125 8.55 7.73 -7.53
CA ARG A 125 8.41 8.71 -8.62
C ARG A 125 9.73 9.41 -8.93
N MET A 126 10.44 9.86 -7.90
CA MET A 126 11.74 10.53 -8.03
C MET A 126 12.79 9.61 -8.68
N GLN A 127 12.69 8.31 -8.42
CA GLN A 127 13.57 7.28 -8.98
C GLN A 127 13.05 6.69 -10.31
N LYS A 128 11.87 7.12 -10.80
CA LYS A 128 11.20 6.60 -12.00
C LYS A 128 10.88 5.11 -11.91
N ILE A 129 10.60 4.63 -10.71
CA ILE A 129 10.23 3.23 -10.44
C ILE A 129 8.70 3.12 -10.51
N PRO A 130 8.13 2.24 -11.35
CA PRO A 130 6.69 1.99 -11.36
C PRO A 130 6.21 1.35 -10.06
N VAL A 131 4.99 1.70 -9.65
CA VAL A 131 4.36 1.25 -8.40
C VAL A 131 3.06 0.51 -8.70
N LEU A 132 2.91 -0.69 -8.15
CA LEU A 132 1.65 -1.42 -8.05
C LEU A 132 0.99 -1.13 -6.71
N LEU A 133 -0.16 -0.48 -6.76
CA LEU A 133 -1.00 -0.19 -5.60
C LEU A 133 -1.90 -1.39 -5.32
N ASP A 134 -1.94 -1.85 -4.06
CA ASP A 134 -2.84 -2.90 -3.61
C ASP A 134 -3.45 -2.57 -2.24
N GLY A 135 -4.71 -2.96 -2.07
CA GLY A 135 -5.49 -2.66 -0.88
C GLY A 135 -6.01 -1.22 -0.79
N TYR A 136 -6.84 -1.01 0.24
CA TYR A 136 -7.55 0.24 0.43
C TYR A 136 -6.63 1.39 0.86
N ALA A 137 -5.73 1.20 1.83
CA ALA A 137 -4.90 2.31 2.32
C ALA A 137 -3.96 2.83 1.21
N ALA A 138 -3.40 1.94 0.38
CA ALA A 138 -2.57 2.36 -0.75
C ALA A 138 -3.35 3.18 -1.77
N THR A 139 -4.56 2.72 -2.11
CA THR A 139 -5.44 3.41 -3.07
C THR A 139 -5.95 4.75 -2.52
N ALA A 140 -6.30 4.81 -1.23
CA ALA A 140 -6.72 6.05 -0.56
C ALA A 140 -5.57 7.05 -0.42
N THR A 141 -4.36 6.58 -0.11
CA THR A 141 -3.15 7.41 -0.10
C THR A 141 -2.85 7.98 -1.49
N ALA A 142 -3.00 7.18 -2.54
CA ALA A 142 -2.83 7.63 -3.91
C ALA A 142 -3.80 8.79 -4.23
N ALA A 143 -5.04 8.76 -3.73
CA ALA A 143 -6.00 9.85 -3.91
C ALA A 143 -5.54 11.16 -3.26
N VAL A 144 -4.97 11.08 -2.06
CA VAL A 144 -4.34 12.24 -1.41
C VAL A 144 -3.25 12.82 -2.31
N LEU A 145 -2.33 11.98 -2.80
CA LEU A 145 -1.22 12.45 -3.63
C LEU A 145 -1.66 13.04 -4.97
N GLN A 146 -2.68 12.48 -5.61
CA GLN A 146 -3.26 13.04 -6.84
C GLN A 146 -3.90 14.41 -6.60
N ALA A 147 -4.52 14.61 -5.43
CA ALA A 147 -5.08 15.91 -5.05
C ALA A 147 -4.00 16.96 -4.78
N VAL A 148 -2.81 16.55 -4.29
CA VAL A 148 -1.64 17.45 -4.17
C VAL A 148 -1.09 17.82 -5.55
N SER A 149 -0.95 16.83 -6.45
CA SER A 149 -0.44 17.03 -7.80
C SER A 149 -1.05 16.01 -8.76
N PRO A 150 -1.74 16.43 -9.84
CA PRO A 150 -2.39 15.49 -10.78
C PRO A 150 -1.45 14.43 -11.36
N ALA A 151 -0.19 14.80 -11.62
CA ALA A 151 0.84 13.92 -12.18
C ALA A 151 1.50 12.99 -11.13
N ALA A 152 1.09 13.05 -9.86
CA ALA A 152 1.73 12.30 -8.77
C ALA A 152 1.63 10.78 -8.93
N LEU A 153 0.68 10.30 -9.73
CA LEU A 153 0.40 8.88 -9.93
C LEU A 153 0.74 8.38 -11.35
N ASP A 154 1.43 9.17 -12.18
CA ASP A 154 1.74 8.77 -13.57
C ASP A 154 2.60 7.49 -13.65
N HIS A 155 3.28 7.13 -12.56
CA HIS A 155 4.06 5.91 -12.40
C HIS A 155 3.33 4.81 -11.60
N CYS A 156 2.06 5.00 -11.24
CA CYS A 156 1.29 4.05 -10.46
C CYS A 156 0.25 3.30 -11.30
N LEU A 157 0.10 2.00 -11.04
CA LEU A 157 -0.95 1.15 -11.57
C LEU A 157 -1.68 0.48 -10.40
N LEU A 158 -2.98 0.23 -10.55
CA LEU A 158 -3.75 -0.51 -9.56
C LEU A 158 -3.61 -2.02 -9.85
N ALA A 159 -3.14 -2.79 -8.86
CA ALA A 159 -2.97 -4.22 -9.01
C ALA A 159 -4.32 -4.96 -9.03
N SER A 160 -5.07 -4.85 -7.93
CA SER A 160 -6.36 -5.50 -7.76
C SER A 160 -7.32 -4.71 -6.89
N LEU A 161 -8.59 -5.09 -6.96
CA LEU A 161 -9.62 -4.61 -6.04
C LEU A 161 -9.75 -5.59 -4.86
N SER A 162 -9.57 -5.06 -3.66
CA SER A 162 -9.98 -5.70 -2.41
C SER A 162 -11.51 -5.69 -2.28
N PRO A 163 -12.07 -6.56 -1.42
CA PRO A 163 -13.50 -6.57 -1.14
C PRO A 163 -14.00 -5.32 -0.40
N GLU A 164 -13.12 -4.44 0.05
CA GLU A 164 -13.48 -3.19 0.73
C GLU A 164 -14.25 -2.25 -0.21
N PRO A 165 -15.54 -1.93 0.07
CA PRO A 165 -16.37 -1.15 -0.84
C PRO A 165 -15.81 0.24 -1.18
N GLY A 166 -14.95 0.77 -0.29
CA GLY A 166 -14.30 2.06 -0.47
C GLY A 166 -13.30 2.06 -1.62
N GLN A 167 -12.55 0.97 -1.85
CA GLN A 167 -11.44 0.97 -2.80
C GLN A 167 -11.93 1.16 -4.23
N ALA A 168 -13.00 0.46 -4.63
CA ALA A 168 -13.58 0.58 -5.96
C ALA A 168 -14.04 2.02 -6.27
N LYS A 169 -14.63 2.72 -5.28
CA LYS A 169 -15.05 4.12 -5.41
C LYS A 169 -13.86 5.05 -5.60
N VAL A 170 -12.78 4.84 -4.83
CA VAL A 170 -11.57 5.64 -4.96
C VAL A 170 -10.90 5.37 -6.31
N ALA A 171 -10.69 4.11 -6.68
CA ALA A 171 -10.12 3.72 -7.97
C ALA A 171 -10.84 4.38 -9.16
N ALA A 172 -12.18 4.36 -9.15
CA ALA A 172 -13.00 5.01 -10.18
C ALA A 172 -12.77 6.53 -10.24
N ARG A 173 -12.64 7.22 -9.10
CA ARG A 173 -12.32 8.65 -9.05
C ARG A 173 -10.93 8.97 -9.58
N LEU A 174 -9.96 8.10 -9.30
CA LEU A 174 -8.58 8.26 -9.79
C LEU A 174 -8.41 7.87 -11.27
N GLY A 175 -9.45 7.29 -11.89
CA GLY A 175 -9.35 6.72 -13.24
C GLY A 175 -8.46 5.48 -13.31
N LEU A 176 -8.15 4.84 -12.18
CA LEU A 176 -7.32 3.66 -12.12
C LEU A 176 -8.16 2.41 -12.35
N ARG A 177 -7.77 1.61 -13.34
CA ARG A 177 -8.36 0.29 -13.60
C ARG A 177 -7.45 -0.78 -13.00
N PRO A 178 -7.99 -1.76 -12.26
CA PRO A 178 -7.20 -2.87 -11.75
C PRO A 178 -6.65 -3.69 -12.90
N LEU A 179 -5.40 -4.12 -12.79
CA LEU A 179 -4.78 -5.05 -13.76
C LEU A 179 -5.31 -6.48 -13.60
N LEU A 180 -5.79 -6.82 -12.41
CA LEU A 180 -6.28 -8.14 -12.07
C LEU A 180 -7.53 -8.06 -11.19
N ASP A 181 -8.57 -8.81 -11.57
CA ASP A 181 -9.80 -8.95 -10.80
C ASP A 181 -10.14 -10.44 -10.65
N LEU A 182 -9.50 -11.08 -9.67
CA LEU A 182 -9.71 -12.51 -9.36
C LEU A 182 -10.60 -12.73 -8.14
N GLY A 183 -11.14 -11.66 -7.53
CA GLY A 183 -11.84 -11.75 -6.24
C GLY A 183 -10.96 -12.22 -5.08
N VAL A 184 -9.62 -12.15 -5.21
CA VAL A 184 -8.67 -12.54 -4.14
C VAL A 184 -8.52 -11.38 -3.16
N GLY A 185 -9.20 -11.48 -2.02
CA GLY A 185 -9.30 -10.42 -1.00
C GLY A 185 -8.47 -10.66 0.25
N HIS A 186 -7.24 -11.17 0.15
CA HIS A 186 -6.39 -11.39 1.33
C HIS A 186 -5.80 -10.10 1.94
N GLY A 187 -5.72 -9.01 1.16
CA GLY A 187 -4.99 -7.80 1.57
C GLY A 187 -3.48 -8.02 1.49
N GLU A 188 -2.70 -7.24 2.26
CA GLU A 188 -1.27 -7.51 2.54
C GLU A 188 -0.32 -7.41 1.33
N GLY A 189 -0.78 -6.87 0.20
CA GLY A 189 0.02 -6.77 -1.02
C GLY A 189 -0.01 -8.02 -1.92
N VAL A 190 -0.84 -9.02 -1.60
CA VAL A 190 -0.97 -10.27 -2.38
C VAL A 190 -1.34 -9.97 -3.83
N GLY A 191 -2.27 -9.05 -4.06
CA GLY A 191 -2.69 -8.65 -5.38
C GLY A 191 -1.57 -7.99 -6.18
N ALA A 192 -0.81 -7.11 -5.53
CA ALA A 192 0.37 -6.50 -6.15
C ALA A 192 1.44 -7.54 -6.49
N ALA A 193 1.70 -8.54 -5.64
CA ALA A 193 2.67 -9.59 -5.94
C ALA A 193 2.25 -10.50 -7.11
N LEU A 194 0.96 -10.83 -7.22
CA LEU A 194 0.43 -11.57 -8.37
C LEU A 194 0.60 -10.77 -9.67
N VAL A 195 0.26 -9.48 -9.64
CA VAL A 195 0.41 -8.58 -10.80
C VAL A 195 1.88 -8.33 -11.11
N ALA A 196 2.78 -8.29 -10.14
CA ALA A 196 4.21 -8.20 -10.36
C ALA A 196 4.74 -9.41 -11.15
N GLY A 197 4.25 -10.62 -10.86
CA GLY A 197 4.52 -11.81 -11.67
C GLY A 197 4.07 -11.64 -13.13
N LEU A 198 2.88 -11.10 -13.35
CA LEU A 198 2.36 -10.78 -14.68
C LEU A 198 3.21 -9.72 -15.40
N VAL A 199 3.61 -8.66 -14.70
CA VAL A 199 4.48 -7.60 -15.24
C VAL A 199 5.85 -8.18 -15.62
N LYS A 200 6.44 -9.03 -14.77
CA LYS A 200 7.69 -9.76 -15.05
C LYS A 200 7.54 -10.60 -16.32
N ALA A 201 6.48 -11.39 -16.45
CA ALA A 201 6.20 -12.19 -17.64
C ALA A 201 6.01 -11.34 -18.91
N ALA A 202 5.30 -10.21 -18.80
CA ALA A 202 5.10 -9.28 -19.90
C ALA A 202 6.42 -8.64 -20.35
N ALA A 203 7.27 -8.24 -19.41
CA ALA A 203 8.59 -7.68 -19.69
C ALA A 203 9.50 -8.70 -20.40
N LEU A 204 9.52 -9.95 -19.94
CA LEU A 204 10.27 -11.05 -20.58
C LEU A 204 9.76 -11.35 -22.00
N THR A 205 8.45 -11.29 -22.20
CA THR A 205 7.85 -11.48 -23.53
C THR A 205 8.23 -10.33 -24.47
N SER A 206 8.13 -9.09 -23.98
CA SER A 206 8.44 -7.88 -24.76
C SER A 206 9.93 -7.73 -25.07
N SER A 207 10.84 -8.27 -24.25
CA SER A 207 12.29 -8.24 -24.48
C SER A 207 12.78 -9.29 -25.48
N GLY A 208 11.90 -10.15 -26.00
CA GLY A 208 12.23 -11.15 -27.01
C GLY A 208 12.70 -12.50 -26.48
N MET A 209 12.68 -12.73 -25.14
CA MET A 209 13.01 -14.04 -24.57
C MET A 209 12.01 -15.14 -24.94
N ALA A 210 10.80 -14.78 -25.41
CA ALA A 210 9.79 -15.72 -25.88
C ALA A 210 10.07 -16.35 -27.27
N ALA A 211 11.15 -15.96 -27.98
CA ALA A 211 11.46 -16.48 -29.31
C ALA A 211 12.07 -17.90 -29.32
N ALA A 212 12.19 -18.57 -28.18
CA ALA A 212 12.78 -19.90 -28.05
C ALA A 212 11.82 -20.92 -27.39
N VAL A 213 10.60 -21.06 -27.90
CA VAL A 213 9.80 -22.28 -27.70
C VAL A 213 9.49 -22.87 -29.07
N LYS A 214 10.40 -23.71 -29.57
CA LYS A 214 10.04 -24.69 -30.59
C LYS A 214 9.24 -25.79 -29.87
N THR A 215 7.94 -25.85 -30.15
CA THR A 215 7.10 -27.03 -29.90
C THR A 215 7.59 -28.22 -30.70
#